data_AF-A0A413YHC2-F1
#
_entry.id   AF-A0A413YHC2-F1
#
_cell.length_a   1.000
_cell.length_b   1.000
_cell.length_c   1.000
_cell.angle_alpha   90.00
_cell.angle_beta   90.00
_cell.angle_gamma   90.00
#
_symmetry.space_group_name_H-M   'P 1'
#
loop_
_entity.id
_entity.type
_entity.pdbx_description
1 polymer ?
#
loop_
_entity_poly.entity_id
_entity_poly.type
_entity_poly.pdbx_seq_one_letter_code
_entity_poly.pdbx_strand_id
1 'polypeptide(L)'
;MQEMTHRHTRELDVFYNEHSDACTNCGRKFQNGMCAHLGYDTERNPVVLCDDCAYLLSETVVRYHWTEPEYEKVAPESKLWRYMDLSKFLSMIGKKTLYFASAESFEDIFEGAKGTLERKEKWDAFYLDFFREAIQIAPGMKPEDLTDEYIEENTTRLLSELNASGNARRKHTFISCWHCNESESEAMWKLYSTNVNNALAIQTTYQQLYEALDKDPAIKIGKVKYIDFSKRFSSVNGSFWYKRKAFEHEREVRAIITSHQAHSGIEKAVDLEKLISAVYISPYAPKWFEDVVRDVMQKYELNKPLYYSEMLKTPFY
;
A
#
# COMPACT_ATOMS: atom_id res chain seq x y z
N MET A 1 9.84 26.18 21.90
CA MET A 1 9.51 24.87 21.29
C MET A 1 10.82 24.12 21.13
N GLN A 2 10.92 22.84 21.51
CA GLN A 2 12.18 22.09 21.32
C GLN A 2 12.54 22.06 19.82
N GLU A 3 13.82 22.07 19.47
CA GLU A 3 14.27 21.92 18.08
C GLU A 3 13.93 20.52 17.55
N MET A 4 13.61 20.39 16.25
CA MET A 4 13.38 19.09 15.61
C MET A 4 14.71 18.53 15.11
N THR A 5 15.06 17.32 15.50
CA THR A 5 16.35 16.72 15.11
C THR A 5 16.33 16.09 13.73
N HIS A 6 15.14 15.70 13.24
CA HIS A 6 14.95 14.95 11.99
C HIS A 6 15.79 13.66 11.90
N ARG A 7 16.27 13.13 13.03
CA ARG A 7 17.04 11.89 13.11
C ARG A 7 16.12 10.69 13.13
N HIS A 8 15.72 10.25 11.95
CA HIS A 8 14.95 9.02 11.79
C HIS A 8 15.85 7.80 11.99
N THR A 9 15.34 6.83 12.74
CA THR A 9 15.93 5.50 12.88
C THR A 9 14.92 4.47 12.42
N ARG A 10 15.40 3.31 11.97
CA ARG A 10 14.52 2.24 11.52
C ARG A 10 13.51 1.81 12.59
N GLU A 11 13.94 1.71 13.85
CA GLU A 11 13.06 1.37 14.98
C GLU A 11 11.97 2.42 15.19
N LEU A 12 12.32 3.72 15.12
CA LEU A 12 11.36 4.81 15.28
C LEU A 12 10.34 4.84 14.13
N ASP A 13 10.77 4.59 12.89
CA ASP A 13 9.87 4.60 11.73
C ASP A 13 8.90 3.40 11.76
N VAL A 14 9.36 2.24 12.22
CA VAL A 14 8.49 1.08 12.48
C VAL A 14 7.49 1.41 13.59
N PHE A 15 7.97 1.98 14.71
CA PHE A 15 7.12 2.37 15.82
C PHE A 15 6.04 3.36 15.39
N TYR A 16 6.40 4.36 14.59
CA TYR A 16 5.47 5.32 14.01
C TYR A 16 4.39 4.62 13.17
N ASN A 17 4.78 3.70 12.27
CA ASN A 17 3.81 2.97 11.45
C ASN A 17 2.81 2.17 12.30
N GLU A 18 3.24 1.62 13.44
CA GLU A 18 2.40 0.84 14.36
C GLU A 18 1.51 1.72 15.26
N HIS A 19 1.93 2.95 15.62
CA HIS A 19 1.28 3.79 16.65
C HIS A 19 0.82 5.18 16.16
N SER A 20 0.82 5.41 14.84
CA SER A 20 0.55 6.73 14.26
C SER A 20 -0.88 7.27 14.47
N ASP A 21 -1.85 6.48 14.94
CA ASP A 21 -3.26 6.88 15.03
C ASP A 21 -3.71 7.42 16.39
N ALA A 22 -2.89 7.28 17.43
CA ALA A 22 -3.21 7.80 18.75
C ALA A 22 -1.96 8.22 19.53
N CYS A 23 -2.17 9.13 20.48
CA CYS A 23 -1.15 9.48 21.46
C CYS A 23 -0.81 8.26 22.32
N THR A 24 0.46 7.84 22.28
CA THR A 24 1.00 6.67 23.02
C THR A 24 0.95 6.84 24.54
N ASN A 25 0.87 8.07 25.05
CA ASN A 25 0.74 8.33 26.48
C ASN A 25 -0.72 8.34 26.97
N CYS A 26 -1.59 9.16 26.35
CA CYS A 26 -2.96 9.37 26.84
C CYS A 26 -4.06 8.62 26.06
N GLY A 27 -3.71 7.91 24.99
CA GLY A 27 -4.64 7.17 24.14
C GLY A 27 -5.55 8.04 23.27
N ARG A 28 -5.37 9.36 23.26
CA ARG A 28 -6.16 10.28 22.42
C ARG A 28 -5.94 9.97 20.95
N LYS A 29 -7.00 9.57 20.25
CA LYS A 29 -6.98 9.38 18.79
C LYS A 29 -6.74 10.70 18.08
N PHE A 30 -5.86 10.68 17.09
CA PHE A 30 -5.61 11.86 16.26
C PHE A 30 -6.76 12.09 15.27
N GLN A 31 -6.96 13.37 14.94
CA GLN A 31 -7.92 13.84 13.94
C GLN A 31 -7.19 14.71 12.93
N ASN A 32 -7.75 14.86 11.73
CA ASN A 32 -7.14 15.64 10.66
C ASN A 32 -6.78 17.05 11.12
N GLY A 33 -5.51 17.44 10.91
CA GLY A 33 -4.98 18.74 11.27
C GLY A 33 -4.42 18.83 12.70
N MET A 34 -4.67 17.85 13.56
CA MET A 34 -4.06 17.83 14.90
C MET A 34 -2.53 17.78 14.80
N CYS A 35 -1.84 18.55 15.63
CA CYS A 35 -0.39 18.45 15.75
C CYS A 35 -0.02 17.21 16.57
N ALA A 36 0.88 16.40 16.00
CA ALA A 36 1.45 15.22 16.62
C ALA A 36 2.99 15.33 16.60
N HIS A 37 3.60 14.71 17.60
CA HIS A 37 5.03 14.78 17.85
C HIS A 37 5.59 13.36 17.90
N LEU A 38 6.52 13.03 17.01
CA LEU A 38 7.27 11.77 17.04
C LEU A 38 8.67 12.06 17.61
N GLY A 39 9.10 11.21 18.52
CA GLY A 39 10.42 11.34 19.13
C GLY A 39 10.68 10.33 20.22
N TYR A 40 11.48 10.73 21.21
CA TYR A 40 11.89 9.87 22.32
C TYR A 40 11.56 10.52 23.67
N ASP A 41 11.13 9.70 24.62
CA ASP A 41 10.99 10.08 26.04
C ASP A 41 12.35 10.13 26.77
N THR A 42 12.33 10.43 28.06
CA THR A 42 13.55 10.51 28.92
C THR A 42 14.31 9.19 29.04
N GLU A 43 13.65 8.06 28.83
CA GLU A 43 14.22 6.72 28.89
C GLU A 43 14.71 6.23 27.52
N ARG A 44 14.63 7.07 26.47
CA ARG A 44 14.93 6.74 25.07
C ARG A 44 13.95 5.75 24.43
N ASN A 45 12.73 5.62 24.96
CA ASN A 45 11.67 4.88 24.29
C ASN A 45 11.04 5.74 23.18
N PRO A 46 10.72 5.15 22.01
CA PRO A 46 10.01 5.87 20.95
C PRO A 46 8.58 6.20 21.40
N VAL A 47 8.11 7.40 21.09
CA VAL A 47 6.78 7.88 21.46
C VAL A 47 6.15 8.72 20.34
N VAL A 48 4.83 8.60 20.20
CA VAL A 48 3.99 9.50 19.39
C VAL A 48 3.05 10.22 20.35
N LEU A 49 3.15 11.54 20.47
CA LEU A 49 2.42 12.33 21.47
C LEU A 49 1.57 13.42 20.82
N CYS A 50 0.42 13.75 21.45
CA CYS A 50 -0.33 14.96 21.14
C CYS A 50 0.28 16.18 21.82
N ASP A 51 -0.13 17.39 21.44
CA ASP A 51 0.35 18.65 22.04
C ASP A 51 0.31 18.65 23.57
N ASP A 52 -0.80 18.17 24.16
CA ASP A 52 -0.99 18.11 25.62
C ASP A 52 0.04 17.22 26.33
N CYS A 53 0.60 16.22 25.62
CA CYS A 53 1.59 15.27 26.17
C CYS A 53 3.02 15.58 25.71
N ALA A 54 3.22 16.56 24.82
CA ALA A 54 4.52 16.84 24.21
C ALA A 54 5.62 17.21 25.21
N TYR A 55 5.26 17.61 26.44
CA TYR A 55 6.20 17.87 27.53
C TYR A 55 6.99 16.62 27.99
N LEU A 56 6.54 15.41 27.64
CA LEU A 56 7.22 14.15 27.96
C LEU A 56 8.38 13.84 26.98
N LEU A 57 8.52 14.59 25.89
CA LEU A 57 9.60 14.39 24.92
C LEU A 57 10.93 14.89 25.49
N SER A 58 11.93 14.02 25.51
CA SER A 58 13.32 14.39 25.71
C SER A 58 13.98 14.82 24.39
N GLU A 59 13.57 14.20 23.28
CA GLU A 59 13.99 14.53 21.93
C GLU A 59 12.77 14.56 21.01
N THR A 60 12.53 15.71 20.35
CA THR A 60 11.56 15.79 19.26
C THR A 60 12.26 15.47 17.94
N VAL A 61 11.91 14.36 17.29
CA VAL A 61 12.45 14.02 15.96
C VAL A 61 11.71 14.80 14.88
N VAL A 62 10.38 14.75 14.89
CA VAL A 62 9.55 15.50 13.94
C VAL A 62 8.21 15.89 14.56
N ARG A 63 7.74 17.09 14.21
CA ARG A 63 6.36 17.54 14.42
C ARG A 63 5.65 17.55 13.09
N TYR A 64 4.43 17.06 13.08
CA TYR A 64 3.65 16.98 11.86
C TYR A 64 2.17 17.18 12.19
N HIS A 65 1.43 17.69 11.20
CA HIS A 65 -0.01 17.65 11.25
C HIS A 65 -0.47 16.25 10.85
N TRP A 66 -1.18 15.59 11.75
CA TRP A 66 -1.74 14.29 11.47
C TRP A 66 -2.79 14.40 10.38
N THR A 67 -2.69 13.51 9.40
CA THR A 67 -3.69 13.33 8.35
C THR A 67 -4.08 11.87 8.26
N GLU A 68 -5.34 11.64 7.96
CA GLU A 68 -5.89 10.31 7.78
C GLU A 68 -5.17 9.60 6.63
N PRO A 69 -4.75 8.33 6.81
CA PRO A 69 -4.14 7.56 5.75
C PRO A 69 -5.01 7.49 4.49
N GLU A 70 -4.36 7.58 3.33
CA GLU A 70 -5.02 7.51 2.02
C GLU A 70 -5.68 6.14 1.75
N TYR A 71 -5.29 5.10 2.50
CA TYR A 71 -5.80 3.74 2.42
C TYR A 71 -6.51 3.32 3.71
N GLU A 72 -7.38 2.32 3.60
CA GLU A 72 -8.00 1.71 4.77
C GLU A 72 -7.01 0.72 5.42
N LYS A 73 -6.91 0.75 6.76
CA LYS A 73 -6.10 -0.21 7.52
C LYS A 73 -6.68 -1.63 7.38
N VAL A 74 -5.81 -2.62 7.46
CA VAL A 74 -6.17 -4.04 7.47
C VAL A 74 -6.03 -4.55 8.90
N ALA A 75 -7.00 -5.33 9.39
CA ALA A 75 -6.88 -5.90 10.72
C ALA A 75 -5.79 -6.99 10.75
N PRO A 76 -4.99 -7.12 11.82
CA PRO A 76 -3.86 -8.04 11.89
C PRO A 76 -4.16 -9.48 11.46
N GLU A 77 -5.31 -10.00 11.88
CA GLU A 77 -5.80 -11.34 11.64
C GLU A 77 -6.48 -11.55 10.28
N SER A 78 -6.66 -10.48 9.49
CA SER A 78 -7.34 -10.57 8.19
C SER A 78 -6.60 -11.53 7.26
N LYS A 79 -7.30 -12.55 6.76
CA LYS A 79 -6.74 -13.54 5.85
C LYS A 79 -6.52 -12.95 4.46
N LEU A 80 -5.30 -13.13 3.97
CA LEU A 80 -4.84 -12.67 2.66
C LEU A 80 -4.47 -13.88 1.80
N TRP A 81 -4.91 -13.86 0.56
CA TRP A 81 -4.68 -14.92 -0.41
C TRP A 81 -3.89 -14.38 -1.60
N ARG A 82 -2.97 -15.18 -2.11
CA ARG A 82 -2.28 -14.90 -3.38
C ARG A 82 -2.37 -16.12 -4.29
N TYR A 83 -3.24 -16.01 -5.27
CA TYR A 83 -3.45 -17.00 -6.33
C TYR A 83 -2.37 -16.84 -7.40
N MET A 84 -1.78 -17.94 -7.85
CA MET A 84 -0.69 -17.92 -8.82
C MET A 84 -0.46 -19.26 -9.52
N ASP A 85 0.23 -19.22 -10.65
CA ASP A 85 0.74 -20.40 -11.33
C ASP A 85 1.97 -20.99 -10.59
N LEU A 86 2.22 -22.29 -10.79
CA LEU A 86 3.37 -22.99 -10.18
C LEU A 86 4.72 -22.30 -10.44
N SER A 87 4.92 -21.70 -11.62
CA SER A 87 6.17 -20.99 -11.96
C SER A 87 6.45 -19.78 -11.06
N LYS A 88 5.41 -19.01 -10.73
CA LYS A 88 5.51 -17.86 -9.81
C LYS A 88 5.78 -18.34 -8.38
N PHE A 89 5.13 -19.43 -7.96
CA PHE A 89 5.38 -20.05 -6.66
C PHE A 89 6.83 -20.53 -6.53
N LEU A 90 7.33 -21.26 -7.53
CA LEU A 90 8.71 -21.72 -7.60
C LEU A 90 9.70 -20.56 -7.54
N SER A 91 9.44 -19.48 -8.27
CA SER A 91 10.29 -18.27 -8.21
C SER A 91 10.31 -17.66 -6.81
N MET A 92 9.15 -17.55 -6.16
CA MET A 92 9.03 -16.96 -4.82
C MET A 92 9.77 -17.80 -3.76
N ILE A 93 9.53 -19.11 -3.73
CA ILE A 93 10.15 -19.99 -2.71
C ILE A 93 11.64 -20.21 -2.97
N GLY A 94 12.04 -20.32 -4.25
CA GLY A 94 13.44 -20.56 -4.62
C GLY A 94 14.32 -19.35 -4.38
N LYS A 95 13.80 -18.14 -4.60
CA LYS A 95 14.53 -16.90 -4.32
C LYS A 95 14.34 -16.38 -2.90
N LYS A 96 13.32 -16.85 -2.18
CA LYS A 96 12.87 -16.30 -0.88
C LYS A 96 12.54 -14.80 -1.00
N THR A 97 11.85 -14.43 -2.08
CA THR A 97 11.51 -13.04 -2.38
C THR A 97 10.05 -12.89 -2.78
N LEU A 98 9.43 -11.78 -2.36
CA LEU A 98 8.15 -11.32 -2.85
C LEU A 98 8.35 -10.35 -4.00
N TYR A 99 7.69 -10.60 -5.13
CA TYR A 99 7.74 -9.71 -6.29
C TYR A 99 6.71 -8.59 -6.18
N PHE A 100 7.17 -7.35 -6.34
CA PHE A 100 6.36 -6.15 -6.47
C PHE A 100 6.41 -5.67 -7.93
N ALA A 101 5.27 -5.73 -8.61
CA ALA A 101 5.15 -5.31 -10.00
C ALA A 101 5.16 -3.78 -10.11
N SER A 102 5.82 -3.24 -11.14
CA SER A 102 5.73 -1.80 -11.44
C SER A 102 4.27 -1.42 -11.72
N ALA A 103 3.80 -0.27 -11.22
CA ALA A 103 2.47 0.23 -11.52
C ALA A 103 2.26 0.55 -13.02
N GLU A 104 3.33 0.62 -13.81
CA GLU A 104 3.25 0.69 -15.28
C GLU A 104 2.85 -0.64 -15.94
N SER A 105 3.15 -1.78 -15.32
CA SER A 105 2.87 -3.10 -15.91
C SER A 105 1.45 -3.61 -15.66
N PHE A 106 0.61 -2.83 -14.98
CA PHE A 106 -0.77 -3.20 -14.74
C PHE A 106 -1.61 -3.03 -16.00
N GLU A 107 -2.45 -4.01 -16.29
CA GLU A 107 -3.38 -3.97 -17.43
C GLU A 107 -4.45 -2.89 -17.27
N ASP A 108 -4.87 -2.62 -16.02
CA ASP A 108 -5.82 -1.55 -15.75
C ASP A 108 -5.15 -0.17 -15.90
N ILE A 109 -5.54 0.55 -16.96
CA ILE A 109 -5.08 1.92 -17.24
C ILE A 109 -5.45 2.94 -16.15
N PHE A 110 -6.35 2.59 -15.21
CA PHE A 110 -6.73 3.46 -14.09
C PHE A 110 -5.82 3.29 -12.86
N GLU A 111 -4.81 2.41 -12.92
CA GLU A 111 -3.88 2.21 -11.82
C GLU A 111 -2.99 3.44 -11.60
N GLY A 112 -3.31 4.19 -10.54
CA GLY A 112 -2.70 5.48 -10.25
C GLY A 112 -3.40 6.68 -10.92
N ALA A 113 -4.51 6.49 -11.63
CA ALA A 113 -5.24 7.56 -12.30
C ALA A 113 -5.95 8.50 -11.31
N LYS A 114 -6.13 9.76 -11.73
CA LYS A 114 -6.85 10.80 -10.98
C LYS A 114 -8.33 10.88 -11.32
N GLY A 115 -8.67 10.63 -12.57
CA GLY A 115 -9.99 10.83 -13.14
C GLY A 115 -10.04 10.28 -14.55
N THR A 116 -11.21 10.41 -15.18
CA THR A 116 -11.34 10.16 -16.62
C THR A 116 -10.90 11.39 -17.42
N LEU A 117 -10.54 11.18 -18.69
CA LEU A 117 -10.05 12.26 -19.56
C LEU A 117 -11.13 13.33 -19.81
N GLU A 118 -12.40 12.93 -19.91
CA GLU A 118 -13.55 13.83 -20.13
C GLU A 118 -13.76 14.81 -18.97
N ARG A 119 -13.18 14.51 -17.80
CA ARG A 119 -13.25 15.36 -16.61
C ARG A 119 -11.95 16.11 -16.34
N LYS A 120 -10.96 16.03 -17.25
CA LYS A 120 -9.65 16.68 -17.09
C LYS A 120 -9.79 18.19 -16.95
N GLU A 121 -10.63 18.83 -17.75
CA GLU A 121 -10.88 20.28 -17.65
C GLU A 121 -11.41 20.68 -16.26
N LYS A 122 -12.32 19.88 -15.69
CA LYS A 122 -12.85 20.11 -14.34
C LYS A 122 -11.78 19.94 -13.26
N TRP A 123 -10.90 18.96 -13.43
CA TRP A 123 -9.75 18.75 -12.54
C TRP A 123 -8.77 19.93 -12.63
N ASP A 124 -8.45 20.36 -13.84
CA ASP A 124 -7.51 21.46 -14.08
C ASP A 124 -8.05 22.77 -13.52
N ALA A 125 -9.32 23.10 -13.80
CA ALA A 125 -9.96 24.29 -13.23
C ALA A 125 -9.90 24.30 -11.70
N PHE A 126 -10.24 23.17 -11.05
CA PHE A 126 -10.17 23.06 -9.59
C PHE A 126 -8.76 23.31 -9.03
N TYR A 127 -7.73 22.71 -9.63
CA TYR A 127 -6.36 22.90 -9.15
C TYR A 127 -5.76 24.25 -9.54
N LEU A 128 -6.17 24.84 -10.66
CA LEU A 128 -5.79 26.23 -11.00
C LEU A 128 -6.33 27.19 -9.93
N ASP A 129 -7.60 27.07 -9.57
CA ASP A 129 -8.19 27.92 -8.53
C ASP A 129 -7.49 27.71 -7.18
N PHE A 130 -7.25 26.45 -6.80
CA PHE A 130 -6.50 26.12 -5.59
C PHE A 130 -5.07 26.71 -5.58
N PHE A 131 -4.32 26.56 -6.68
CA PHE A 131 -2.95 27.08 -6.76
C PHE A 131 -2.92 28.60 -6.78
N ARG A 132 -3.88 29.24 -7.46
CA ARG A 132 -4.02 30.70 -7.49
C ARG A 132 -4.22 31.26 -6.10
N GLU A 133 -5.08 30.64 -5.30
CA GLU A 133 -5.28 31.01 -3.89
C GLU A 133 -4.02 30.71 -3.05
N ALA A 134 -3.44 29.52 -3.19
CA ALA A 134 -2.29 29.07 -2.42
C ALA A 134 -1.05 29.97 -2.61
N ILE A 135 -0.79 30.44 -3.83
CA ILE A 135 0.33 31.35 -4.14
C ILE A 135 0.15 32.69 -3.40
N GLN A 136 -1.07 33.23 -3.36
CA GLN A 136 -1.36 34.52 -2.72
C GLN A 136 -1.19 34.47 -1.19
N ILE A 137 -1.47 33.32 -0.58
CA ILE A 137 -1.37 33.13 0.88
C ILE A 137 -0.05 32.46 1.30
N ALA A 138 0.88 32.26 0.38
CA ALA A 138 2.14 31.60 0.65
C ALA A 138 3.00 32.43 1.64
N PRO A 139 3.49 31.82 2.72
CA PRO A 139 4.27 32.54 3.73
C PRO A 139 5.60 33.04 3.13
N GLY A 140 5.93 34.31 3.43
CA GLY A 140 7.19 34.93 2.99
C GLY A 140 7.12 35.64 1.62
N MET A 141 5.98 35.60 0.94
CA MET A 141 5.76 36.38 -0.28
C MET A 141 5.51 37.86 0.07
N LYS A 142 6.16 38.77 -0.66
CA LYS A 142 5.85 40.20 -0.57
C LYS A 142 4.67 40.52 -1.49
N PRO A 143 3.72 41.36 -1.06
CA PRO A 143 2.59 41.77 -1.92
C PRO A 143 3.02 42.39 -3.26
N GLU A 144 4.19 43.03 -3.29
CA GLU A 144 4.78 43.66 -4.48
C GLU A 144 5.18 42.65 -5.57
N ASP A 145 5.51 41.41 -5.17
CA ASP A 145 5.94 40.34 -6.07
C ASP A 145 4.73 39.55 -6.64
N LEU A 146 3.53 39.76 -6.08
CA LEU A 146 2.29 39.06 -6.46
C LEU A 146 1.54 39.80 -7.59
N THR A 147 2.19 39.98 -8.73
CA THR A 147 1.52 40.49 -9.93
C THR A 147 0.59 39.43 -10.52
N ASP A 148 -0.46 39.86 -11.24
CA ASP A 148 -1.38 38.95 -11.93
C ASP A 148 -0.64 38.01 -12.90
N GLU A 149 0.37 38.53 -13.59
CA GLU A 149 1.24 37.77 -14.49
C GLU A 149 2.02 36.68 -13.73
N TYR A 150 2.67 37.03 -12.61
CA TYR A 150 3.40 36.08 -11.78
C TYR A 150 2.50 34.96 -11.24
N ILE A 151 1.30 35.32 -10.78
CA ILE A 151 0.32 34.36 -10.24
C ILE A 151 -0.09 33.38 -11.34
N GLU A 152 -0.48 33.86 -12.52
CA GLU A 152 -0.99 32.99 -13.58
C GLU A 152 0.11 32.10 -14.17
N GLU A 153 1.33 32.62 -14.34
CA GLU A 153 2.50 31.84 -14.76
C GLU A 153 2.80 30.70 -13.78
N ASN A 154 2.88 31.01 -12.48
CA ASN A 154 3.17 30.00 -11.46
C ASN A 154 2.03 28.99 -11.28
N THR A 155 0.78 29.44 -11.37
CA THR A 155 -0.40 28.56 -11.30
C THR A 155 -0.34 27.53 -12.44
N THR A 156 -0.08 28.00 -13.66
CA THR A 156 0.06 27.13 -14.84
C THR A 156 1.24 26.17 -14.70
N ARG A 157 2.38 26.65 -14.20
CA ARG A 157 3.57 25.82 -13.93
C ARG A 157 3.27 24.72 -12.92
N LEU A 158 2.64 25.04 -11.78
CA LEU A 158 2.30 24.07 -10.73
C LEU A 158 1.31 23.00 -11.24
N LEU A 159 0.32 23.38 -12.05
CA LEU A 159 -0.57 22.41 -12.68
C LEU A 159 0.18 21.48 -13.64
N SER A 160 1.10 22.03 -14.44
CA SER A 160 1.93 21.25 -15.37
C SER A 160 2.81 20.25 -14.62
N GLU A 161 3.48 20.69 -13.55
CA GLU A 161 4.28 19.84 -12.67
C GLU A 161 3.44 18.74 -11.99
N LEU A 162 2.25 19.08 -11.51
CA LEU A 162 1.30 18.11 -10.94
C LEU A 162 0.95 17.02 -11.96
N ASN A 163 0.63 17.41 -13.20
CA ASN A 163 0.31 16.47 -14.27
C ASN A 163 1.51 15.59 -14.66
N ALA A 164 2.71 16.18 -14.80
CA ALA A 164 3.93 15.44 -15.13
C ALA A 164 4.32 14.42 -14.03
N SER A 165 4.14 14.81 -12.76
CA SER A 165 4.45 13.97 -11.60
C SER A 165 3.64 12.67 -11.57
N GLY A 166 2.40 12.67 -12.10
CA GLY A 166 1.53 11.50 -12.13
C GLY A 166 2.13 10.35 -12.93
N ASN A 167 2.68 10.63 -14.12
CA ASN A 167 3.32 9.63 -14.97
C ASN A 167 4.64 9.14 -14.37
N ALA A 168 5.46 10.07 -13.83
CA ALA A 168 6.71 9.70 -13.16
C ALA A 168 6.45 8.79 -11.95
N ARG A 169 5.38 9.04 -11.18
CA ARG A 169 5.01 8.22 -10.02
C ARG A 169 4.69 6.77 -10.39
N ARG A 170 4.11 6.50 -11.56
CA ARG A 170 3.84 5.12 -12.01
C ARG A 170 5.15 4.32 -12.20
N LYS A 171 6.21 4.97 -12.69
CA LYS A 171 7.55 4.37 -12.87
C LYS A 171 8.25 4.02 -11.57
N HIS A 172 7.90 4.72 -10.50
CA HIS A 172 8.58 4.62 -9.21
C HIS A 172 7.73 3.93 -8.15
N THR A 173 6.54 3.42 -8.49
CA THR A 173 5.65 2.74 -7.55
C THR A 173 5.57 1.26 -7.89
N PHE A 174 5.87 0.43 -6.90
CA PHE A 174 5.87 -1.03 -7.03
C PHE A 174 4.86 -1.63 -6.06
N ILE A 175 4.06 -2.57 -6.55
CA ILE A 175 2.85 -3.06 -5.87
C ILE A 175 2.86 -4.59 -5.84
N SER A 176 2.60 -5.15 -4.65
CA SER A 176 2.25 -6.56 -4.48
C SER A 176 0.80 -6.66 -3.99
N CYS A 177 -0.06 -7.27 -4.81
CA CYS A 177 -1.50 -7.38 -4.57
C CYS A 177 -1.86 -8.70 -3.85
N TRP A 178 -2.83 -8.64 -2.96
CA TRP A 178 -3.36 -9.74 -2.18
C TRP A 178 -4.89 -9.66 -2.12
N HIS A 179 -5.57 -10.79 -2.06
CA HIS A 179 -7.02 -10.88 -1.93
C HIS A 179 -7.41 -11.06 -0.46
N CYS A 180 -8.15 -10.12 0.12
CA CYS A 180 -8.61 -10.21 1.50
C CYS A 180 -9.95 -10.95 1.58
N ASN A 181 -9.95 -12.17 2.09
CA ASN A 181 -11.16 -12.96 2.26
C ASN A 181 -10.99 -14.11 3.26
N GLU A 182 -12.08 -14.49 3.93
CA GLU A 182 -12.05 -15.60 4.91
C GLU A 182 -11.89 -16.98 4.26
N SER A 183 -12.35 -17.11 3.03
CA SER A 183 -12.36 -18.34 2.23
C SER A 183 -11.76 -18.09 0.86
N GLU A 184 -11.48 -19.15 0.13
CA GLU A 184 -11.05 -19.05 -1.26
C GLU A 184 -12.14 -18.46 -2.18
N SER A 185 -11.76 -18.03 -3.38
CA SER A 185 -12.66 -17.40 -4.35
C SER A 185 -12.52 -18.02 -5.74
N GLU A 186 -13.62 -18.56 -6.27
CA GLU A 186 -13.69 -19.13 -7.62
C GLU A 186 -13.23 -18.12 -8.69
N ALA A 187 -13.68 -16.87 -8.57
CA ALA A 187 -13.33 -15.82 -9.51
C ALA A 187 -11.81 -15.56 -9.51
N MET A 188 -11.19 -15.54 -8.33
CA MET A 188 -9.76 -15.26 -8.19
C MET A 188 -8.89 -16.37 -8.76
N TRP A 189 -9.31 -17.64 -8.60
CA TRP A 189 -8.65 -18.78 -9.24
C TRP A 189 -8.55 -18.59 -10.77
N LYS A 190 -9.65 -18.17 -11.41
CA LYS A 190 -9.72 -17.97 -12.87
C LYS A 190 -9.02 -16.70 -13.34
N LEU A 191 -9.08 -15.62 -12.56
CA LEU A 191 -8.50 -14.31 -12.93
C LEU A 191 -6.98 -14.27 -12.83
N TYR A 192 -6.39 -14.95 -11.82
CA TYR A 192 -4.97 -14.82 -11.49
C TYR A 192 -4.11 -16.02 -11.87
N SER A 193 -4.72 -17.04 -12.48
CA SER A 193 -4.02 -18.23 -12.96
C SER A 193 -4.20 -18.37 -14.46
N THR A 194 -3.10 -18.42 -15.20
CA THR A 194 -3.14 -18.66 -16.65
C THR A 194 -3.63 -20.08 -16.95
N ASN A 195 -3.26 -21.04 -16.12
CA ASN A 195 -3.78 -22.40 -16.19
C ASN A 195 -4.34 -22.82 -14.84
N VAL A 196 -5.66 -22.70 -14.69
CA VAL A 196 -6.36 -23.02 -13.44
C VAL A 196 -6.18 -24.48 -13.00
N ASN A 197 -5.88 -25.41 -13.92
CA ASN A 197 -5.60 -26.81 -13.57
C ASN A 197 -4.21 -26.98 -12.93
N ASN A 198 -3.30 -26.03 -13.12
CA ASN A 198 -1.93 -26.06 -12.59
C ASN A 198 -1.66 -24.83 -11.72
N ALA A 199 -2.69 -24.42 -10.98
CA ALA A 199 -2.67 -23.24 -10.13
C ALA A 199 -2.66 -23.64 -8.65
N LEU A 200 -2.07 -22.75 -7.84
CA LEU A 200 -2.10 -22.85 -6.40
C LEU A 200 -2.32 -21.45 -5.79
N ALA A 201 -2.63 -21.43 -4.50
CA ALA A 201 -2.71 -20.20 -3.74
C ALA A 201 -1.92 -20.36 -2.45
N ILE A 202 -1.31 -19.28 -1.99
CA ILE A 202 -0.81 -19.19 -0.63
C ILE A 202 -1.78 -18.36 0.20
N GLN A 203 -1.94 -18.75 1.45
CA GLN A 203 -2.67 -17.99 2.45
C GLN A 203 -1.69 -17.43 3.48
N THR A 204 -1.96 -16.22 3.94
CA THR A 204 -1.27 -15.53 5.03
C THR A 204 -2.26 -14.67 5.80
N THR A 205 -1.79 -13.96 6.82
CA THR A 205 -2.52 -12.87 7.47
C THR A 205 -1.81 -11.54 7.23
N TYR A 206 -2.47 -10.41 7.48
CA TYR A 206 -1.81 -9.11 7.41
C TYR A 206 -0.57 -9.07 8.32
N GLN A 207 -0.69 -9.52 9.57
CA GLN A 207 0.40 -9.51 10.53
C GLN A 207 1.61 -10.31 10.02
N GLN A 208 1.35 -11.50 9.50
CA GLN A 208 2.40 -12.36 8.95
C GLN A 208 3.06 -11.77 7.71
N LEU A 209 2.29 -11.16 6.79
CA LEU A 209 2.85 -10.46 5.64
C LEU A 209 3.74 -9.29 6.07
N TYR A 210 3.29 -8.50 7.05
CA TYR A 210 4.04 -7.37 7.57
C TYR A 210 5.36 -7.81 8.22
N GLU A 211 5.33 -8.85 9.04
CA GLU A 211 6.52 -9.41 9.68
C GLU A 211 7.45 -10.14 8.69
N ALA A 212 6.90 -10.82 7.68
CA ALA A 212 7.68 -11.49 6.65
C ALA A 212 8.46 -10.50 5.77
N LEU A 213 7.93 -9.28 5.61
CA LEU A 213 8.60 -8.15 4.96
C LEU A 213 9.50 -7.36 5.92
N ASP A 214 9.89 -7.98 7.04
CA ASP A 214 10.76 -7.40 8.07
C ASP A 214 10.18 -6.12 8.69
N LYS A 215 8.86 -5.88 8.60
CA LYS A 215 8.26 -4.60 9.01
C LYS A 215 8.90 -3.38 8.31
N ASP A 216 9.40 -3.54 7.08
CA ASP A 216 10.10 -2.49 6.35
C ASP A 216 9.27 -1.19 6.32
N PRO A 217 9.74 -0.09 6.95
CA PRO A 217 8.95 1.12 7.10
C PRO A 217 8.66 1.84 5.77
N ALA A 218 9.39 1.49 4.70
CA ALA A 218 9.13 2.01 3.36
C ALA A 218 7.93 1.32 2.67
N ILE A 219 7.48 0.16 3.18
CA ILE A 219 6.38 -0.60 2.61
C ILE A 219 5.08 -0.26 3.35
N LYS A 220 4.13 0.30 2.61
CA LYS A 220 2.77 0.57 3.13
C LYS A 220 1.85 -0.57 2.72
N ILE A 221 1.09 -1.11 3.67
CA ILE A 221 0.12 -2.18 3.42
C ILE A 221 -1.28 -1.70 3.79
N GLY A 222 -2.22 -1.80 2.86
CA GLY A 222 -3.58 -1.25 3.04
C GLY A 222 -4.60 -1.81 2.05
N LYS A 223 -5.90 -1.60 2.34
CA LYS A 223 -6.98 -1.97 1.40
C LYS A 223 -7.18 -0.90 0.33
N VAL A 224 -7.55 -1.36 -0.86
CA VAL A 224 -7.96 -0.52 -1.97
C VAL A 224 -9.37 0.02 -1.77
N LYS A 225 -9.56 1.31 -2.04
CA LYS A 225 -10.85 2.00 -2.05
C LYS A 225 -11.43 1.96 -3.46
N TYR A 226 -12.62 1.41 -3.61
CA TYR A 226 -13.30 1.29 -4.90
C TYR A 226 -14.19 2.50 -5.18
N ILE A 227 -13.94 3.18 -6.29
CA ILE A 227 -14.59 4.46 -6.60
C ILE A 227 -15.13 4.51 -8.03
N ASP A 228 -16.14 5.36 -8.21
CA ASP A 228 -16.66 5.73 -9.51
C ASP A 228 -15.94 6.99 -10.01
N PHE A 229 -14.96 6.81 -10.89
CA PHE A 229 -14.16 7.89 -11.47
C PHE A 229 -14.98 8.84 -12.37
N SER A 230 -16.21 8.47 -12.75
CA SER A 230 -17.14 9.39 -13.42
C SER A 230 -17.76 10.40 -12.45
N LYS A 231 -17.82 10.07 -11.15
CA LYS A 231 -18.45 10.89 -10.11
C LYS A 231 -17.46 11.67 -9.28
N ARG A 232 -16.32 11.07 -8.93
CA ARG A 232 -15.28 11.73 -8.11
C ARG A 232 -13.87 11.47 -8.65
N PHE A 233 -12.91 12.25 -8.17
CA PHE A 233 -11.49 12.04 -8.45
C PHE A 233 -10.82 11.24 -7.34
N SER A 234 -9.65 10.66 -7.61
CA SER A 234 -8.78 10.10 -6.57
C SER A 234 -7.90 11.19 -5.97
N SER A 235 -7.28 10.92 -4.81
CA SER A 235 -6.34 11.84 -4.21
C SER A 235 -5.02 11.91 -4.99
N VAL A 236 -4.35 13.06 -4.94
CA VAL A 236 -3.06 13.27 -5.62
C VAL A 236 -1.99 12.34 -5.08
N ASN A 237 -1.96 12.10 -3.77
CA ASN A 237 -0.91 11.29 -3.14
C ASN A 237 -1.34 9.84 -2.91
N GLY A 238 -2.63 9.53 -2.98
CA GLY A 238 -3.17 8.21 -2.72
C GLY A 238 -3.72 7.46 -3.94
N SER A 239 -3.48 7.90 -5.19
CA SER A 239 -4.15 7.28 -6.36
C SER A 239 -3.92 5.78 -6.53
N PHE A 240 -2.80 5.24 -6.05
CA PHE A 240 -2.52 3.81 -6.06
C PHE A 240 -3.29 3.00 -5.00
N TRP A 241 -4.11 3.67 -4.19
CA TRP A 241 -5.05 3.05 -3.26
C TRP A 241 -6.48 3.08 -3.79
N TYR A 242 -6.70 3.54 -5.02
CA TYR A 242 -8.02 3.60 -5.64
C TYR A 242 -8.10 2.70 -6.87
N LYS A 243 -9.25 2.04 -7.03
CA LYS A 243 -9.56 1.22 -8.21
C LYS A 243 -11.00 1.47 -8.65
N ARG A 244 -11.31 1.16 -9.91
CA ARG A 244 -12.69 1.29 -10.42
C ARG A 244 -13.64 0.39 -9.63
N LYS A 245 -14.85 0.87 -9.38
CA LYS A 245 -15.91 0.11 -8.69
C LYS A 245 -16.20 -1.27 -9.28
N ALA A 246 -15.99 -1.46 -10.59
CA ALA A 246 -16.15 -2.77 -11.24
C ALA A 246 -15.27 -3.90 -10.66
N PHE A 247 -14.14 -3.56 -10.03
CA PHE A 247 -13.21 -4.53 -9.41
C PHE A 247 -13.43 -4.73 -7.92
N GLU A 248 -14.53 -4.23 -7.34
CA GLU A 248 -14.81 -4.32 -5.89
C GLU A 248 -14.83 -5.78 -5.38
N HIS A 249 -15.17 -6.73 -6.25
CA HIS A 249 -15.13 -8.17 -5.96
C HIS A 249 -13.72 -8.70 -5.63
N GLU A 250 -12.66 -8.01 -6.07
CA GLU A 250 -11.28 -8.42 -5.80
C GLU A 250 -10.84 -8.21 -4.35
N ARG A 251 -11.54 -7.38 -3.55
CA ARG A 251 -11.21 -7.12 -2.13
C ARG A 251 -9.71 -6.93 -1.88
N GLU A 252 -9.11 -6.07 -2.69
CA GLU A 252 -7.66 -6.00 -2.88
C GLU A 252 -6.97 -5.32 -1.68
N VAL A 253 -5.92 -5.97 -1.17
CA VAL A 253 -4.94 -5.42 -0.25
C VAL A 253 -3.62 -5.27 -1.00
N ARG A 254 -3.01 -4.09 -0.93
CA ARG A 254 -1.73 -3.79 -1.59
C ARG A 254 -0.65 -3.60 -0.56
N ALA A 255 0.49 -4.22 -0.78
CA ALA A 255 1.77 -3.75 -0.27
C ALA A 255 2.41 -2.86 -1.34
N ILE A 256 2.69 -1.60 -1.01
CA ILE A 256 3.21 -0.59 -1.93
C ILE A 256 4.54 -0.07 -1.40
N ILE A 257 5.52 0.02 -2.29
CA ILE A 257 6.82 0.64 -2.05
C ILE A 257 7.16 1.59 -3.19
N THR A 258 7.73 2.74 -2.85
CA THR A 258 8.24 3.70 -3.83
C THR A 258 9.75 3.55 -3.94
N SER A 259 10.27 3.44 -5.15
CA SER A 259 11.71 3.35 -5.42
C SER A 259 12.09 4.07 -6.70
N HIS A 260 13.24 4.76 -6.70
CA HIS A 260 13.76 5.47 -7.87
C HIS A 260 14.47 4.55 -8.88
N GLN A 261 14.57 3.27 -8.55
CA GLN A 261 15.19 2.22 -9.36
C GLN A 261 14.27 1.80 -10.51
N ALA A 262 14.66 2.06 -11.77
CA ALA A 262 13.85 1.75 -12.96
C ALA A 262 13.97 0.28 -13.40
N HIS A 263 12.94 -0.53 -13.10
CA HIS A 263 12.85 -1.96 -13.42
C HIS A 263 11.39 -2.32 -13.74
N SER A 264 11.14 -3.43 -14.43
CA SER A 264 9.78 -3.98 -14.65
C SER A 264 9.09 -4.41 -13.33
N GLY A 265 9.87 -4.57 -12.26
CA GLY A 265 9.41 -4.78 -10.89
C GLY A 265 10.62 -4.97 -9.97
N ILE A 266 10.37 -5.10 -8.67
CA ILE A 266 11.42 -5.31 -7.67
C ILE A 266 11.12 -6.55 -6.83
N GLU A 267 12.18 -7.25 -6.45
CA GLU A 267 12.13 -8.40 -5.55
C GLU A 267 12.53 -7.96 -4.14
N LYS A 268 11.67 -8.20 -3.15
CA LYS A 268 11.97 -7.95 -1.74
C LYS A 268 12.14 -9.26 -1.01
N ALA A 269 13.26 -9.41 -0.30
CA ALA A 269 13.51 -10.59 0.53
C ALA A 269 12.37 -10.77 1.54
N VAL A 270 11.94 -12.01 1.74
CA VAL A 270 10.89 -12.37 2.69
C VAL A 270 11.22 -13.63 3.47
N ASP A 271 10.79 -13.66 4.71
CA ASP A 271 10.76 -14.87 5.51
C ASP A 271 9.56 -15.74 5.10
N LEU A 272 9.81 -16.82 4.36
CA LEU A 272 8.76 -17.73 3.86
C LEU A 272 8.04 -18.45 5.00
N GLU A 273 8.72 -18.69 6.13
CA GLU A 273 8.14 -19.38 7.28
C GLU A 273 7.08 -18.49 7.94
N LYS A 274 7.32 -17.17 7.99
CA LYS A 274 6.29 -16.20 8.43
C LYS A 274 5.25 -15.95 7.35
N LEU A 275 5.67 -15.79 6.09
CA LEU A 275 4.80 -15.37 5.00
C LEU A 275 3.71 -16.40 4.71
N ILE A 276 4.03 -17.68 4.68
CA ILE A 276 3.10 -18.71 4.20
C ILE A 276 2.52 -19.46 5.40
N SER A 277 1.21 -19.32 5.63
CA SER A 277 0.50 -20.11 6.63
C SER A 277 0.09 -21.46 6.08
N ALA A 278 -0.37 -21.49 4.83
CA ALA A 278 -0.81 -22.69 4.14
C ALA A 278 -0.73 -22.51 2.62
N VAL A 279 -0.62 -23.63 1.92
CA VAL A 279 -0.69 -23.72 0.46
C VAL A 279 -1.98 -24.44 0.09
N TYR A 280 -2.69 -23.93 -0.91
CA TYR A 280 -3.93 -24.48 -1.42
C TYR A 280 -3.77 -24.87 -2.88
N ILE A 281 -4.25 -26.05 -3.22
CA ILE A 281 -4.31 -26.53 -4.61
C ILE A 281 -5.64 -26.11 -5.22
N SER A 282 -5.59 -25.64 -6.47
CA SER A 282 -6.78 -25.27 -7.24
C SER A 282 -7.83 -26.40 -7.26
N PRO A 283 -9.14 -26.07 -7.21
CA PRO A 283 -10.20 -27.07 -7.31
C PRO A 283 -10.22 -27.80 -8.65
N TYR A 284 -9.58 -27.26 -9.68
CA TYR A 284 -9.52 -27.86 -11.02
C TYR A 284 -8.26 -28.71 -11.22
N ALA A 285 -7.38 -28.78 -10.22
CA ALA A 285 -6.11 -29.45 -10.37
C ALA A 285 -6.25 -30.98 -10.37
N PRO A 286 -5.55 -31.68 -11.28
CA PRO A 286 -5.49 -33.13 -11.24
C PRO A 286 -4.63 -33.60 -10.06
N LYS A 287 -4.87 -34.83 -9.58
CA LYS A 287 -4.18 -35.37 -8.41
C LYS A 287 -2.65 -35.36 -8.52
N TRP A 288 -2.09 -35.64 -9.70
CA TRP A 288 -0.65 -35.60 -9.91
C TRP A 288 -0.03 -34.21 -9.64
N PHE A 289 -0.80 -33.13 -9.80
CA PHE A 289 -0.32 -31.77 -9.54
C PHE A 289 -0.09 -31.53 -8.04
N GLU A 290 -0.90 -32.15 -7.18
CA GLU A 290 -0.68 -32.15 -5.73
C GLU A 290 0.67 -32.77 -5.40
N ASP A 291 0.97 -33.93 -5.96
CA ASP A 291 2.24 -34.63 -5.73
C ASP A 291 3.43 -33.74 -6.14
N VAL A 292 3.32 -33.06 -7.27
CA VAL A 292 4.34 -32.10 -7.74
C VAL A 292 4.51 -30.93 -6.75
N VAL A 293 3.42 -30.33 -6.28
CA VAL A 293 3.52 -29.22 -5.30
C VAL A 293 4.11 -29.71 -3.98
N ARG A 294 3.75 -30.91 -3.53
CA ARG A 294 4.29 -31.53 -2.31
C ARG A 294 5.79 -31.78 -2.42
N ASP A 295 6.25 -32.36 -3.53
CA ASP A 295 7.67 -32.61 -3.82
C ASP A 295 8.46 -31.29 -3.86
N VAL A 296 7.89 -30.25 -4.48
CA VAL A 296 8.46 -28.91 -4.52
C VAL A 296 8.58 -28.32 -3.12
N MET A 297 7.52 -28.37 -2.31
CA MET A 297 7.55 -27.88 -0.93
C MET A 297 8.61 -28.60 -0.10
N GLN A 298 8.73 -29.92 -0.23
CA GLN A 298 9.76 -30.71 0.45
C GLN A 298 11.16 -30.32 -0.01
N LYS A 299 11.38 -30.15 -1.32
CA LYS A 299 12.68 -29.77 -1.90
C LYS A 299 13.18 -28.41 -1.40
N TYR A 300 12.26 -27.46 -1.21
CA TYR A 300 12.58 -26.13 -0.69
C TYR A 300 12.41 -26.01 0.84
N GLU A 301 12.23 -27.14 1.53
CA GLU A 301 12.09 -27.21 3.00
C GLU A 301 10.93 -26.36 3.55
N LEU A 302 9.87 -26.18 2.75
CA LEU A 302 8.67 -25.44 3.13
C LEU A 302 7.69 -26.36 3.87
N ASN A 303 7.86 -26.48 5.18
CA ASN A 303 7.05 -27.34 6.05
C ASN A 303 5.71 -26.69 6.42
N LYS A 304 4.83 -26.48 5.43
CA LYS A 304 3.51 -25.86 5.62
C LYS A 304 2.38 -26.83 5.25
N PRO A 305 1.19 -26.67 5.86
CA PRO A 305 0.00 -27.40 5.45
C PRO A 305 -0.30 -27.21 3.96
N LEU A 306 -0.59 -28.32 3.27
CA LEU A 306 -1.08 -28.34 1.90
C LEU A 306 -2.53 -28.82 1.91
N TYR A 307 -3.44 -27.96 1.45
CA TYR A 307 -4.86 -28.23 1.41
C TYR A 307 -5.37 -28.35 -0.03
N TYR A 308 -6.39 -29.19 -0.19
CA TYR A 308 -7.29 -29.08 -1.34
C TYR A 308 -8.27 -27.94 -1.13
N SER A 309 -8.62 -27.28 -2.23
CA SER A 309 -9.75 -26.36 -2.29
C SER A 309 -10.99 -26.96 -1.61
N GLU A 310 -11.55 -26.24 -0.64
CA GLU A 310 -12.80 -26.61 0.02
C GLU A 310 -13.98 -26.63 -0.94
N MET A 311 -13.86 -25.97 -2.09
CA MET A 311 -14.86 -26.00 -3.17
C MET A 311 -15.09 -27.41 -3.75
N LEU A 312 -14.21 -28.37 -3.49
CA LEU A 312 -14.38 -29.77 -3.91
C LEU A 312 -15.16 -30.64 -2.92
N LYS A 313 -15.59 -30.09 -1.78
CA LYS A 313 -16.41 -30.83 -0.81
C LYS A 313 -17.69 -31.31 -1.48
N THR A 314 -17.96 -32.61 -1.40
CA THR A 314 -19.17 -33.21 -1.96
C THR A 314 -20.41 -32.69 -1.21
N PRO A 315 -21.38 -32.08 -1.89
CA PRO A 315 -22.63 -31.67 -1.25
C PRO A 315 -23.49 -32.90 -0.93
N PHE A 316 -24.30 -32.81 0.12
CA PHE A 316 -25.43 -33.71 0.34
C PHE A 316 -26.69 -33.09 -0.30
N TYR A 317 -27.59 -33.93 -0.83
CA TYR A 317 -28.85 -33.51 -1.44
C TYR A 317 -30.04 -34.15 -0.74
#